data_AF-A0A3N5MWA4-F1
#
_entry.id   AF-A0A3N5MWA4-F1
#
_cell.length_a   1.000
_cell.length_b   1.000
_cell.length_c   1.000
_cell.angle_alpha   90.00
_cell.angle_beta   90.00
_cell.angle_gamma   90.00
#
_symmetry.space_group_name_H-M   'P 1'
#
loop_
_entity.id
_entity.type
_entity.pdbx_description
1 polymer ?
#
loop_
_entity_poly.entity_id
_entity_poly.type
_entity_poly.pdbx_seq_one_letter_code
_entity_poly.pdbx_strand_id
1 'polypeptide(L)' 'MFQGSFTALITPFKGGQIDDKAFERLVEWQIEEGTHGLVPVGTTG' A
#
# COMPACT_ATOMS: atom_id res chain seq x y z
N MET A 1 -1.85 14.51 -16.26
CA MET A 1 -0.74 13.59 -15.90
C MET A 1 -0.61 13.64 -14.39
N PHE A 2 -0.41 12.51 -13.71
CA PHE A 2 -0.23 12.48 -12.25
C PHE A 2 1.22 12.82 -11.89
N GLN A 3 1.45 13.47 -10.74
CA GLN A 3 2.77 13.93 -10.32
C GLN A 3 2.88 13.88 -8.79
N GLY A 4 4.06 13.52 -8.28
CA GLY A 4 4.32 13.31 -6.86
C GLY A 4 4.90 11.93 -6.56
N SER A 5 4.85 11.52 -5.29
CA SER A 5 5.27 10.19 -4.83
C SER A 5 4.10 9.22 -4.87
N PHE A 6 4.27 8.08 -5.55
CA PHE A 6 3.27 7.02 -5.66
C PHE A 6 3.88 5.72 -5.15
N THR A 7 3.40 5.25 -4.00
CA THR A 7 4.00 4.08 -3.35
C THR A 7 3.49 2.79 -3.98
N ALA A 8 4.39 1.95 -4.51
CA ALA A 8 4.08 0.56 -4.86
C ALA A 8 3.92 -0.24 -3.55
N LEU A 9 2.69 -0.60 -3.23
CA LEU A 9 2.37 -1.23 -1.94
C LEU A 9 2.77 -2.71 -1.94
N ILE A 10 3.36 -3.16 -0.85
CA ILE A 10 3.48 -4.59 -0.54
C ILE A 10 2.09 -5.19 -0.27
N THR A 11 1.87 -6.48 -0.55
CA THR A 11 0.69 -7.23 -0.06
C THR A 11 1.05 -7.94 1.24
N PRO A 12 0.56 -7.50 2.42
CA PRO A 12 0.84 -8.17 3.68
C PRO A 12 0.16 -9.54 3.73
N PHE A 13 0.91 -10.56 4.15
CA PHE A 13 0.39 -11.89 4.40
C PHE A 13 0.56 -12.28 5.87
N LYS A 14 -0.41 -13.03 6.38
CA LYS A 14 -0.36 -13.67 7.70
C LYS A 14 -0.94 -15.09 7.61
N GLY A 15 -0.11 -16.09 7.92
CA GLY A 15 -0.53 -17.49 7.82
C GLY A 15 -0.80 -17.95 6.39
N GLY A 16 -0.12 -17.37 5.39
CA GLY A 16 -0.30 -17.71 3.97
C GLY A 16 -1.56 -17.13 3.33
N GLN A 17 -2.32 -16.30 4.05
CA GLN A 17 -3.46 -15.54 3.51
C GLN A 17 -3.19 -14.04 3.62
N ILE A 18 -3.90 -13.25 2.82
CA ILE A 18 -3.81 -11.79 2.87
C ILE A 18 -4.21 -11.32 4.27
N ASP A 19 -3.41 -10.43 4.86
CA ASP A 19 -3.74 -9.77 6.12
C ASP A 19 -4.43 -8.43 5.81
N ASP A 20 -5.74 -8.47 5.61
CA ASP A 20 -6.55 -7.30 5.26
C ASP A 20 -6.41 -6.16 6.27
N LYS A 21 -6.32 -6.49 7.57
CA LYS A 21 -6.16 -5.49 8.63
C LYS A 21 -4.81 -4.80 8.57
N ALA A 22 -3.75 -5.53 8.25
CA ALA A 22 -2.43 -4.94 8.05
C ALA A 22 -2.38 -4.09 6.78
N PHE A 23 -3.04 -4.53 5.71
CA PHE A 23 -3.12 -3.77 4.47
C PHE A 23 -3.87 -2.44 4.65
N GLU A 24 -5.01 -2.46 5.34
CA GLU A 24 -5.79 -1.25 5.67
C GLU A 24 -4.95 -0.25 6.47
N ARG A 25 -4.25 -0.70 7.53
CA ARG A 25 -3.36 0.16 8.32
C ARG A 25 -2.20 0.73 7.49
N LEU A 26 -1.65 -0.07 6.57
CA LEU A 26 -0.57 0.38 5.68
C LEU A 26 -1.06 1.47 4.73
N VAL A 27 -2.25 1.30 4.16
CA VAL A 27 -2.88 2.30 3.29
C VAL A 27 -3.12 3.60 4.04
N GLU A 28 -3.73 3.53 5.23
CA GLU A 28 -4.02 4.73 6.03
C GLU A 28 -2.73 5.47 6.39
N TRP A 29 -1.72 4.75 6.86
CA TRP A 29 -0.42 5.34 7.20
C TRP A 29 0.23 6.05 6.01
N GLN A 30 0.20 5.45 4.82
CA GLN A 30 0.77 6.09 3.62
C GLN A 30 0.06 7.40 3.25
N ILE A 31 -1.26 7.45 3.45
CA ILE A 31 -2.07 8.64 3.23
C ILE A 31 -1.73 9.70 4.29
N GLU A 32 -1.66 9.32 5.57
CA GLU A 32 -1.31 10.19 6.69
C GLU A 32 0.09 10.82 6.52
N GLU A 33 1.06 10.05 6.01
CA GLU A 33 2.43 10.52 5.70
C GLU A 33 2.51 11.36 4.42
N GLY A 34 1.40 11.57 3.72
CA GLY A 34 1.31 12.50 2.60
C GLY A 34 1.83 11.95 1.26
N THR A 35 1.74 10.63 1.05
CA THR A 35 1.95 10.10 -0.31
C THR A 35 0.90 10.66 -1.28
N HIS A 36 1.26 10.82 -2.54
CA HIS A 36 0.38 11.42 -3.56
C HIS A 36 -0.50 10.38 -4.25
N GLY A 37 -0.17 9.09 -4.09
CA GLY A 37 -0.98 7.99 -4.54
C GLY A 37 -0.42 6.63 -4.17
N LEU A 38 -1.22 5.60 -4.44
CA LEU A 38 -0.94 4.22 -4.06
C LEU A 38 -1.08 3.32 -5.29
N VAL A 39 -0.15 2.39 -5.46
CA VAL A 39 -0.13 1.44 -6.57
C VAL A 39 -0.10 0.01 -6.01
N PRO A 40 -1.26 -0.61 -5.76
CA PRO A 40 -1.34 -1.99 -5.27
C PRO A 40 -1.16 -3.00 -6.42
N VAL A 41 -0.83 -4.25 -6.07
CA VAL A 41 -0.74 -5.39 -7.01
C VAL A 41 0.29 -5.17 -8.14
N GLY A 42 1.32 -4.36 -7.86
CA GLY A 42 2.53 -4.27 -8.69
C GLY A 42 3.52 -5.39 -8.38
N THR A 43 4.71 -5.39 -8.97
CA THR A 43 5.73 -6.41 -8.68
C THR A 43 6.28 -6.36 -7.26
N THR A 44 6.15 -5.21 -6.59
CA THR A 44 6.44 -5.05 -5.16
C THR A 44 5.39 -5.70 -4.26
N GLY A 45 4.16 -5.83 -4.77
CA GLY A 45 2.95 -6.27 -4.08
C GLY A 45 2.81 -7.77 -4.03
#